data_AF-A0A7S1JHH4-F1
#
_entry.id   AF-A0A7S1JHH4-F1
#
_cell.length_a   1.000
_cell.length_b   1.000
_cell.length_c   1.000
_cell.angle_alpha   90.00
_cell.angle_beta   90.00
_cell.angle_gamma   90.00
#
_symmetry.space_group_name_H-M   'P 1'
#
loop_
_entity.id
_entity.type
_entity.pdbx_description
1 polymer ?
#
loop_
_entity_poly.entity_id
_entity_poly.type
_entity_poly.pdbx_seq_one_letter_code
_entity_poly.pdbx_strand_id
1 'polypeptide(L)'
;GNELGKSKNAAVAAVSQVIPSRVLMAVPSMGLTPVVMAFLEKRGLLTRFPFLTAPVTILVTGFALTFSTPLCCAIFPQQAHIKLEALEPELQAKVKELMPSVKSFYYNKGL
;
A
#
# COMPACT_ATOMS: atom_id res chain seq x y z
N GLY A 1 3.20 20.95 12.15
CA GLY A 1 1.76 21.13 11.89
C GLY A 1 1.00 20.81 13.16
N ASN A 2 -0.09 21.52 13.44
CA ASN A 2 -0.92 21.23 14.62
C ASN A 2 -1.76 19.98 14.39
N GLU A 3 -1.73 19.04 15.33
CA GLU A 3 -2.64 17.88 15.33
C GLU A 3 -4.07 18.34 15.64
N LEU A 4 -5.00 18.10 14.70
CA LEU A 4 -6.41 18.48 14.83
C LEU A 4 -7.27 17.39 15.48
N GLY A 5 -6.68 16.23 15.78
CA GLY A 5 -7.36 15.07 16.37
C GLY A 5 -7.51 13.90 15.40
N LYS A 6 -8.12 12.81 15.89
CA LYS A 6 -8.38 11.59 15.12
C LYS A 6 -9.73 11.72 14.40
N SER A 7 -9.77 11.46 13.09
CA SER A 7 -11.04 11.44 12.33
C SER A 7 -11.34 10.03 11.82
N LYS A 8 -12.57 9.56 12.05
CA LYS A 8 -13.02 8.24 11.64
C LYS A 8 -13.20 8.14 10.12
N ASN A 9 -13.66 9.19 9.47
CA ASN A 9 -13.80 9.25 8.00
C ASN A 9 -12.44 9.20 7.30
N ALA A 10 -11.44 9.91 7.82
CA ALA A 10 -10.07 9.86 7.30
C ALA A 10 -9.48 8.44 7.44
N ALA A 11 -9.75 7.76 8.55
CA ALA A 11 -9.31 6.38 8.76
C ALA A 11 -9.98 5.40 7.76
N VAL A 12 -11.29 5.51 7.52
CA VAL A 12 -12.00 4.66 6.56
C VAL A 12 -11.48 4.86 5.13
N ALA A 13 -11.25 6.12 4.73
CA ALA A 13 -10.70 6.45 3.41
C ALA A 13 -9.24 5.97 3.26
N ALA A 14 -8.43 6.06 4.32
CA ALA A 14 -7.08 5.51 4.32
C ALA A 14 -7.11 3.98 4.12
N VAL A 15 -7.89 3.28 4.94
CA VAL A 15 -7.95 1.81 4.95
C VAL A 15 -8.50 1.27 3.63
N SER A 16 -9.53 1.88 3.05
CA SER A 16 -10.11 1.45 1.78
C SER A 16 -9.14 1.57 0.60
N GLN A 17 -8.17 2.48 0.67
CA GLN A 17 -7.12 2.62 -0.34
C GLN A 17 -5.89 1.73 -0.05
N VAL A 18 -5.58 1.47 1.22
CA VAL A 18 -4.43 0.63 1.61
C VAL A 18 -4.69 -0.85 1.38
N ILE A 19 -5.89 -1.35 1.68
CA ILE A 19 -6.25 -2.77 1.50
C ILE A 19 -6.00 -3.25 0.05
N PRO A 20 -6.56 -2.62 -1.00
CA PRO A 20 -6.33 -3.07 -2.36
C PRO A 20 -4.87 -2.92 -2.79
N SER A 21 -4.15 -1.89 -2.32
CA SER A 21 -2.72 -1.73 -2.58
C SER A 21 -1.90 -2.92 -2.02
N ARG A 22 -2.18 -3.33 -0.78
CA ARG A 22 -1.54 -4.50 -0.15
C ARG A 22 -1.86 -5.80 -0.88
N VAL A 23 -3.09 -5.97 -1.34
CA VAL A 23 -3.49 -7.14 -2.15
C VAL A 23 -2.76 -7.12 -3.49
N LEU A 24 -2.71 -5.97 -4.17
CA LEU A 24 -2.02 -5.82 -5.45
C LEU A 24 -0.51 -6.03 -5.35
N MET A 25 0.12 -5.74 -4.21
CA MET A 25 1.53 -6.06 -3.98
C MET A 25 1.79 -7.57 -3.87
N ALA A 26 0.84 -8.34 -3.31
CA ALA A 26 0.98 -9.79 -3.09
C ALA A 26 0.56 -10.65 -4.30
N VAL A 27 -0.34 -10.17 -5.14
CA VAL A 27 -0.83 -10.90 -6.32
C VAL A 27 0.32 -11.25 -7.32
N PRO A 28 1.25 -10.34 -7.65
CA PRO A 28 2.36 -10.64 -8.55
C PRO A 28 3.27 -11.71 -7.98
N SER A 29 3.61 -11.66 -6.69
CA SER A 29 4.50 -12.64 -6.08
C SER A 29 3.83 -14.02 -6.00
N MET A 30 2.55 -14.09 -5.65
CA MET A 30 1.82 -15.36 -5.57
C MET A 30 1.53 -16.00 -6.93
N GLY A 31 1.39 -15.22 -8.00
CA GLY A 31 1.17 -15.75 -9.36
C GLY A 31 2.45 -16.02 -10.14
N LEU A 32 3.44 -15.12 -10.06
CA LEU A 32 4.67 -15.21 -10.84
C LEU A 32 5.59 -16.33 -10.33
N THR A 33 5.68 -16.50 -9.02
CA THR A 33 6.54 -17.51 -8.39
C THR A 33 6.20 -18.95 -8.81
N PRO A 34 4.93 -19.42 -8.73
CA PRO A 34 4.58 -20.77 -9.16
C PRO A 34 4.71 -20.96 -10.68
N VAL A 35 4.48 -19.93 -11.49
CA VAL A 35 4.66 -20.01 -12.95
C VAL A 35 6.14 -20.17 -13.32
N VAL A 36 7.03 -19.39 -12.69
CA VAL A 36 8.48 -19.49 -12.91
C VAL A 36 9.02 -20.82 -12.39
N MET A 37 8.55 -21.28 -11.22
CA MET A 37 8.85 -22.60 -10.68
C MET A 37 8.46 -23.72 -11.63
N ALA A 38 7.21 -23.73 -12.11
CA ALA A 38 6.72 -24.75 -13.03
C ALA A 38 7.49 -24.77 -14.36
N PHE A 39 7.95 -23.60 -14.84
CA PHE A 39 8.78 -23.51 -16.04
C PHE A 39 10.19 -24.07 -15.83
N LEU A 40 10.82 -23.78 -14.69
CA LEU A 40 12.15 -24.29 -14.32
C LEU A 40 12.12 -25.80 -13.99
N GLU A 41 11.01 -26.28 -13.45
CA GLU A 41 10.77 -27.70 -13.16
C GLU A 41 10.58 -28.49 -14.46
N LYS A 42 9.83 -27.95 -15.44
CA LYS A 42 9.71 -28.52 -16.79
C LYS A 42 11.05 -28.60 -17.53
N ARG A 43 12.01 -27.72 -17.23
CA ARG A 43 13.39 -27.78 -17.78
C ARG A 43 14.30 -28.77 -17.02
N GLY A 44 13.81 -29.44 -15.98
CA GLY A 44 14.58 -30.41 -15.18
C GLY A 44 15.68 -29.81 -14.31
N LEU A 45 15.77 -28.48 -14.24
CA LEU A 45 16.80 -27.75 -13.48
C LEU A 45 16.57 -27.89 -11.97
N LEU A 46 15.31 -27.81 -11.53
CA LEU A 46 14.93 -27.98 -10.13
C LEU A 46 15.00 -29.44 -9.67
N THR A 47 14.71 -30.40 -10.57
CA THR A 47 14.85 -31.84 -10.29
C THR A 47 16.30 -32.27 -10.14
N ARG A 48 17.22 -31.59 -10.85
CA ARG A 48 18.66 -31.88 -10.81
C ARG A 48 19.39 -31.16 -9.67
N PHE A 49 18.89 -30.01 -9.23
CA PHE A 49 19.47 -29.22 -8.14
C PHE A 49 18.37 -28.67 -7.20
N PRO A 50 17.82 -29.50 -6.30
CA PRO A 50 16.73 -29.10 -5.40
C PRO A 50 17.11 -27.96 -4.44
N PHE A 51 18.40 -27.76 -4.17
CA PHE A 51 18.91 -26.62 -3.38
C PHE A 51 18.67 -25.26 -4.06
N LEU A 52 18.55 -25.22 -5.39
CA LEU A 52 18.32 -23.96 -6.14
C LEU A 52 16.87 -23.45 -6.04
N THR A 53 15.94 -24.27 -5.54
CA THR A 53 14.53 -23.91 -5.37
C THR A 53 14.34 -22.69 -4.46
N ALA A 54 15.00 -22.69 -3.31
CA ALA A 54 14.93 -21.58 -2.34
C ALA A 54 15.49 -20.25 -2.90
N PRO A 55 16.73 -20.18 -3.43
CA PRO A 55 17.29 -18.93 -3.96
C PRO A 55 16.53 -18.42 -5.19
N VAL A 56 16.04 -19.29 -6.09
CA VAL A 56 15.20 -18.86 -7.22
C VAL A 56 13.92 -18.20 -6.75
N THR A 57 13.23 -18.79 -5.76
CA THR A 57 12.01 -18.22 -5.18
C THR A 57 12.26 -16.83 -4.60
N ILE A 58 13.34 -16.68 -3.83
CA ILE A 58 13.71 -15.43 -3.18
C ILE A 58 14.09 -14.37 -4.21
N LEU A 59 14.82 -14.73 -5.27
CA LEU A 59 15.21 -13.81 -6.33
C LEU A 59 14.01 -13.33 -7.14
N VAL A 60 13.11 -14.23 -7.56
CA VAL A 60 11.93 -13.88 -8.34
C VAL A 60 10.97 -13.03 -7.51
N THR A 61 10.71 -13.45 -6.27
CA THR A 61 9.82 -12.71 -5.35
C THR A 61 10.43 -11.37 -4.96
N GLY A 62 11.72 -11.34 -4.64
CA GLY A 62 12.45 -10.13 -4.29
C GLY A 62 12.44 -9.13 -5.44
N PHE A 63 12.75 -9.58 -6.66
CA PHE A 63 12.69 -8.74 -7.85
C PHE A 63 11.29 -8.18 -8.08
N ALA A 64 10.25 -9.02 -8.03
CA ALA A 64 8.87 -8.58 -8.18
C ALA A 64 8.45 -7.55 -7.12
N LEU A 65 8.86 -7.76 -5.85
CA LEU A 65 8.58 -6.83 -4.76
C LEU A 65 9.33 -5.50 -4.91
N THR A 66 10.59 -5.51 -5.37
CA THR A 66 11.39 -4.29 -5.59
C THR A 66 10.75 -3.36 -6.60
N PHE A 67 10.08 -3.88 -7.63
CA PHE A 67 9.34 -3.05 -8.59
C PHE A 67 7.91 -2.74 -8.14
N SER A 68 7.21 -3.71 -7.54
CA SER A 68 5.82 -3.52 -7.11
C SER A 68 5.69 -2.49 -5.99
N THR A 69 6.64 -2.46 -5.05
CA THR A 69 6.64 -1.53 -3.91
C THR A 69 6.66 -0.05 -4.32
N PRO A 70 7.64 0.46 -5.09
CA PRO A 70 7.65 1.86 -5.51
C PRO A 70 6.46 2.19 -6.42
N LEU A 71 5.99 1.26 -7.26
CA LEU A 71 4.78 1.44 -8.06
C LEU A 71 3.53 1.60 -7.20
N CYS A 72 3.36 0.79 -6.16
CA CYS A 72 2.22 0.88 -5.25
C CYS A 72 2.29 2.15 -4.40
N CYS A 73 3.48 2.58 -3.96
CA CYS A 73 3.66 3.86 -3.29
C CYS A 73 3.38 5.07 -4.20
N ALA A 74 3.62 4.95 -5.51
CA ALA A 74 3.32 6.01 -6.48
C ALA A 74 1.83 6.06 -6.86
N ILE A 75 1.19 4.90 -7.03
CA ILE A 75 -0.25 4.80 -7.36
C ILE A 75 -1.11 5.20 -6.15
N PHE A 76 -0.67 4.89 -4.93
CA PHE A 76 -1.36 5.22 -3.69
C PHE A 76 -0.50 6.15 -2.82
N PRO A 77 -0.56 7.47 -3.02
CA PRO A 77 0.23 8.41 -2.24
C PRO A 77 -0.12 8.30 -0.76
N GLN A 78 0.93 8.19 0.06
CA GLN A 78 0.91 8.04 1.51
C GLN A 78 0.14 9.19 2.22
N GLN A 79 0.25 10.39 1.67
CA GLN A 79 -0.45 11.58 2.14
C GLN A 79 -1.66 11.84 1.26
N ALA A 80 -2.84 11.92 1.87
CA ALA A 80 -4.04 12.43 1.20
C ALA A 80 -4.51 13.73 1.82
N HIS A 81 -5.22 14.48 0.98
CA HIS A 81 -5.95 15.66 1.36
C HIS A 81 -7.40 15.29 1.65
N ILE A 82 -7.96 15.88 2.70
CA ILE A 82 -9.39 15.85 2.99
C ILE A 82 -9.89 17.29 3.11
N LYS A 83 -11.05 17.57 2.49
CA LYS A 83 -11.71 18.87 2.57
C LYS A 83 -12.40 19.01 3.92
N LEU A 84 -12.47 20.24 4.44
CA LEU A 84 -13.17 20.55 5.70
C LEU A 84 -14.60 20.00 5.73
N GLU A 85 -15.31 20.06 4.59
CA GLU A 85 -16.70 19.59 4.44
C GLU A 85 -16.87 18.08 4.66
N ALA A 86 -15.81 17.31 4.44
CA ALA A 86 -15.80 15.85 4.63
C ALA A 86 -15.31 15.43 6.03
N LEU A 87 -14.84 16.38 6.85
CA LEU A 87 -14.53 16.14 8.26
C LEU A 87 -15.81 16.02 9.09
N GLU A 88 -15.71 15.35 10.23
CA GLU A 88 -16.82 15.22 11.18
C GLU A 88 -17.25 16.59 11.70
N PRO A 89 -18.56 16.81 11.94
CA PRO A 89 -19.10 18.12 12.33
C PRO A 89 -18.49 18.66 13.64
N GLU A 90 -18.07 17.79 14.56
CA GLU A 90 -17.34 18.17 15.78
C GLU A 90 -15.95 18.76 15.47
N LEU A 91 -15.22 18.15 14.53
CA LEU A 91 -13.93 18.68 14.06
C LEU A 91 -14.12 19.95 13.22
N GLN A 92 -15.18 20.03 12.41
CA GLN A 92 -15.50 21.22 11.64
C GLN A 92 -15.74 22.43 12.55
N ALA A 93 -16.44 22.24 13.67
CA ALA A 93 -16.68 23.29 14.66
C ALA A 93 -15.35 23.76 15.29
N LYS A 94 -14.52 22.83 15.78
CA LYS A 94 -13.18 23.14 16.33
C LYS A 94 -12.29 23.87 15.34
N VAL A 95 -12.27 23.45 14.08
CA VAL A 95 -11.45 24.06 13.03
C VAL A 95 -11.96 25.46 12.66
N LYS A 96 -13.28 25.67 12.59
CA LYS A 96 -13.85 27.00 12.34
C LYS A 96 -13.51 27.98 13.47
N GLU A 97 -13.41 27.50 14.71
CA GLU A 97 -13.02 28.31 15.87
C GLU A 97 -11.52 28.62 15.92
N LEU A 98 -10.66 27.63 15.64
CA LEU A 98 -9.21 27.76 15.73
C LEU A 98 -8.57 28.40 14.49
N MET A 99 -9.08 28.10 13.29
CA MET A 99 -8.46 28.45 12.01
C MET A 99 -9.53 28.66 10.90
N PRO A 100 -10.25 29.80 10.89
CA PRO A 100 -11.38 30.05 10.00
C PRO A 100 -11.04 30.12 8.50
N SER A 101 -9.77 30.25 8.13
CA SER A 101 -9.30 30.39 6.74
C SER A 101 -8.81 29.10 6.09
N VAL A 102 -8.67 27.98 6.84
CA VAL A 102 -8.06 26.74 6.33
C VAL A 102 -9.12 25.80 5.74
N LYS A 103 -9.01 25.50 4.44
CA LYS A 103 -10.00 24.71 3.68
C LYS A 103 -9.60 23.26 3.39
N SER A 104 -8.35 22.88 3.64
CA SER A 104 -7.84 21.54 3.30
C SER A 104 -6.83 21.05 4.32
N PHE A 105 -6.96 19.78 4.70
CA PHE A 105 -6.13 19.12 5.71
C PHE A 105 -5.42 17.93 5.10
N TYR A 106 -4.20 17.70 5.55
CA TYR A 106 -3.41 16.53 5.18
C TYR A 106 -3.54 15.48 6.27
N TYR A 107 -3.81 14.24 5.86
CA TYR A 107 -3.75 13.09 6.76
C TYR A 107 -2.84 12.03 6.16
N ASN A 108 -2.11 11.36 7.04
CA ASN A 108 -1.24 10.26 6.67
C ASN A 108 -2.07 8.97 6.66
N LYS A 109 -2.02 8.19 5.58
CA LYS A 109 -2.85 6.97 5.42
C LYS A 109 -2.35 5.76 6.21
N GLY A 110 -1.27 5.92 6.99
CA GLY A 110 -0.64 4.83 7.71
C GLY A 110 0.11 3.90 6.75
N LEU A 111 1.44 3.98 6.77
CA LEU A 111 2.19 2.73 6.81
C LEU A 111 2.29 2.33 8.28
#